data_AF-A0A4Y2FEA8-F1
#
_entry.id   AF-A0A4Y2FEA8-F1
#
_cell.length_a   1.000
_cell.length_b   1.000
_cell.length_c   1.000
_cell.angle_alpha   90.00
_cell.angle_beta   90.00
_cell.angle_gamma   90.00
#
_symmetry.space_group_name_H-M   'P 1'
#
loop_
_entity.id
_entity.type
_entity.pdbx_description
1 polymer ?
#
loop_
_entity_poly.entity_id
_entity_poly.type
_entity_poly.pdbx_seq_one_letter_code
_entity_poly.pdbx_strand_id
1 'polypeptide(L)'
;MKLHFACRQSGGKMERCTNAELVDMHLAYGTADCNGRAAQRLYAQRYTRRQTPSHAFFARLHQRLSDSGSFIVDTQQRERRVRTPSNEETVLDMVQKNPGTSTRAVASHVGIFHMTVWGSCVLTACTPVTTSVCSHWTKTILLLVWYLEMRARDPRFPGAVLFTDLHPGGNVQFT
;
A
#
# COMPACT_ATOMS: atom_id res chain seq x y z
N MET A 1 3.16 -33.29 20.26
CA MET A 1 4.23 -32.40 20.72
C MET A 1 4.09 -31.04 20.03
N LYS A 2 3.50 -30.04 20.69
CA LYS A 2 3.43 -28.67 20.17
C LYS A 2 4.55 -27.86 20.83
N LEU A 3 5.50 -27.42 20.02
CA LEU A 3 6.69 -26.70 20.44
C LEU A 3 6.28 -25.39 21.14
N HIS A 4 6.77 -25.23 22.37
CA HIS A 4 6.75 -23.99 23.12
C HIS A 4 7.73 -23.00 22.45
N PHE A 5 7.22 -21.95 21.83
CA PHE A 5 8.03 -20.80 21.45
C PHE A 5 8.09 -19.82 22.61
N ALA A 6 9.25 -19.73 23.25
CA ALA A 6 9.55 -18.74 24.27
C ALA A 6 9.64 -17.34 23.64
N CYS A 7 8.80 -16.40 24.09
CA CYS A 7 8.86 -15.02 23.66
C CYS A 7 10.05 -14.30 24.34
N ARG A 8 11.08 -14.01 23.54
CA ARG A 8 12.28 -13.25 23.91
C ARG A 8 11.93 -11.79 24.24
N GLN A 9 12.58 -11.21 25.24
CA GLN A 9 12.51 -9.77 25.49
C GLN A 9 13.44 -9.03 24.52
N SER A 10 12.88 -8.21 23.64
CA SER A 10 13.61 -7.15 22.94
C SER A 10 12.81 -5.86 23.01
N GLY A 11 13.39 -4.84 23.65
CA GLY A 11 13.02 -3.42 23.61
C GLY A 11 11.57 -3.07 23.24
N GLY A 12 10.75 -2.79 24.26
CA GLY A 12 9.59 -1.89 24.14
C GLY A 12 8.36 -2.36 23.35
N LYS A 13 8.40 -3.47 22.63
CA LYS A 13 7.24 -4.09 21.97
C LYS A 13 6.90 -5.42 22.65
N MET A 14 5.73 -5.49 23.29
CA MET A 14 5.18 -6.78 23.71
C MET A 14 4.68 -7.52 22.47
N GLU A 15 5.51 -8.43 21.97
CA GLU A 15 5.21 -9.25 20.81
C GLU A 15 4.24 -10.37 21.22
N ARG A 16 2.97 -10.21 20.83
CA ARG A 16 1.91 -11.23 20.76
C ARG A 16 1.52 -11.93 22.08
N CYS A 17 0.93 -11.19 23.01
CA CYS A 17 0.02 -11.81 24.00
C CYS A 17 -1.31 -12.19 23.33
N THR A 18 -1.86 -13.34 23.71
CA THR A 18 -3.20 -13.76 23.27
C THR A 18 -4.28 -12.89 23.91
N ASN A 19 -5.46 -12.78 23.29
CA ASN A 19 -6.57 -12.02 23.87
C ASN A 19 -6.94 -12.54 25.27
N ALA A 20 -6.92 -13.86 25.47
CA ALA A 20 -7.13 -14.48 26.78
C ALA A 20 -6.13 -13.99 27.84
N GLU A 21 -4.84 -13.88 27.50
CA GLU A 21 -3.83 -13.34 28.41
C GLU A 21 -4.06 -11.86 28.71
N LEU A 22 -4.52 -11.07 27.74
CA LEU A 22 -4.85 -9.66 27.95
C LEU A 22 -6.05 -9.48 28.88
N VAL A 23 -7.06 -10.34 28.77
CA VAL A 23 -8.19 -10.38 29.72
C VAL A 23 -7.71 -10.73 31.12
N ASP A 24 -6.87 -11.76 31.26
CA ASP A 24 -6.30 -12.16 32.56
C ASP A 24 -5.47 -11.04 33.19
N MET A 25 -4.69 -10.30 32.38
CA MET A 25 -3.93 -9.14 32.83
C MET A 25 -4.85 -8.00 33.28
N HIS A 26 -5.91 -7.72 32.53
CA HIS A 26 -6.89 -6.70 32.88
C HIS A 26 -7.63 -7.04 34.18
N LEU A 27 -8.01 -8.31 34.35
CA LEU A 27 -8.62 -8.80 35.58
C LEU A 27 -7.67 -8.62 36.78
N ALA A 28 -6.39 -9.00 36.64
CA ALA A 28 -5.39 -8.80 37.68
C ALA A 28 -5.21 -7.32 38.05
N TYR A 29 -5.32 -6.41 37.07
CA TYR A 29 -5.28 -4.98 37.29
C TYR A 29 -6.51 -4.45 38.03
N GLY A 30 -7.70 -4.93 37.68
CA GLY A 30 -8.94 -4.63 38.39
C GLY A 30 -8.90 -5.11 39.84
N THR A 31 -8.41 -6.33 40.10
CA THR A 31 -8.26 -6.87 41.46
C THR A 31 -7.22 -6.14 42.30
N ALA A 32 -6.34 -5.38 41.67
CA ALA A 32 -5.28 -4.62 42.32
C ALA A 32 -5.66 -3.14 42.53
N ASP A 33 -6.96 -2.80 42.47
CA ASP A 33 -7.48 -1.43 42.58
C ASP A 33 -6.76 -0.46 41.62
N CYS A 34 -6.53 -0.90 40.37
CA CYS A 34 -5.82 -0.14 39.34
C CYS A 34 -4.35 0.21 39.69
N ASN A 35 -3.72 -0.51 40.62
CA ASN A 35 -2.31 -0.37 40.93
C ASN A 35 -1.45 -1.31 40.09
N GLY A 36 -0.70 -0.76 39.12
CA GLY A 36 0.09 -1.55 38.17
C GLY A 36 1.18 -2.41 38.82
N ARG A 37 1.78 -1.96 39.93
CA ARG A 37 2.83 -2.74 40.62
C ARG A 37 2.24 -3.91 41.40
N ALA A 38 1.10 -3.69 42.05
CA ALA A 38 0.38 -4.76 42.74
C ALA A 38 -0.17 -5.78 41.72
N ALA A 39 -0.75 -5.30 40.62
CA ALA A 39 -1.24 -6.14 39.52
C ALA A 39 -0.12 -7.00 38.91
N GLN A 40 1.06 -6.43 38.70
CA GLN A 40 2.21 -7.18 38.20
C GLN A 40 2.60 -8.34 39.13
N ARG A 41 2.64 -8.10 40.44
CA ARG A 41 2.95 -9.13 41.44
C ARG A 41 1.87 -10.22 41.47
N LEU A 42 0.60 -9.82 41.48
CA LEU A 42 -0.53 -10.75 41.47
C LEU A 42 -0.54 -11.61 40.19
N TYR A 43 -0.31 -11.00 39.04
CA TYR A 43 -0.24 -11.71 37.76
C TYR A 43 0.92 -12.70 37.72
N ALA A 44 2.10 -12.30 38.19
CA ALA A 44 3.28 -13.18 38.26
C ALA A 44 3.07 -14.37 39.21
N GLN A 45 2.40 -14.15 40.34
CA GLN A 45 2.06 -15.21 41.29
C GLN A 45 1.02 -16.19 40.71
N ARG A 46 -0.01 -15.66 40.03
CA ARG A 46 -1.11 -16.47 39.47
C ARG A 46 -0.69 -17.25 38.22
N TYR A 47 0.17 -16.67 37.40
CA TYR A 47 0.56 -17.23 36.10
C TYR A 47 2.07 -17.39 35.98
N THR A 48 2.64 -18.33 36.75
CA THR A 48 4.09 -18.58 36.82
C THR A 48 4.72 -19.03 35.50
N ARG A 49 3.95 -19.62 34.59
CA ARG A 49 4.42 -20.06 33.27
C ARG A 49 4.36 -18.99 32.19
N ARG A 50 3.75 -17.83 32.47
CA ARG A 50 3.55 -16.75 31.48
C ARG A 50 4.54 -15.62 31.72
N GLN A 51 4.85 -14.88 30.65
CA GLN A 51 5.67 -13.69 30.79
C GLN A 51 4.90 -12.62 31.57
N THR A 52 5.55 -12.05 32.58
CA THR A 52 4.97 -10.97 33.37
C THR A 52 5.22 -9.64 32.64
N PRO A 53 4.16 -8.89 32.27
CA PRO A 53 4.32 -7.60 31.63
C PRO A 53 4.82 -6.54 32.64
N SER A 54 5.30 -5.40 32.15
CA SER A 54 5.72 -4.31 33.03
C SER A 54 4.51 -3.67 33.73
N HIS A 55 4.71 -3.12 34.95
CA HIS A 55 3.63 -2.46 35.69
C HIS A 55 2.88 -1.38 34.87
N ALA A 56 3.61 -0.63 34.03
CA ALA A 56 3.03 0.42 33.18
C ALA A 56 2.20 -0.15 32.00
N PHE A 57 2.35 -1.43 31.66
CA PHE A 57 1.53 -2.06 30.64
C PHE A 57 0.08 -2.19 31.09
N PHE A 58 -0.19 -2.55 32.34
CA PHE A 58 -1.56 -2.73 32.85
C PHE A 58 -2.39 -1.45 32.76
N ALA A 59 -1.83 -0.31 33.15
CA ALA A 59 -2.49 0.99 33.03
C ALA A 59 -2.78 1.33 31.56
N ARG A 60 -1.81 1.11 30.66
CA ARG A 60 -1.99 1.33 29.20
C ARG A 60 -3.05 0.40 28.61
N LEU A 61 -3.14 -0.84 29.10
CA LEU A 61 -4.14 -1.81 28.66
C LEU A 61 -5.54 -1.35 29.05
N HIS A 62 -5.73 -0.91 30.29
CA HIS A 62 -6.99 -0.35 30.77
C HIS A 62 -7.37 0.91 29.98
N GLN A 63 -6.44 1.84 29.81
CA GLN A 63 -6.68 3.06 29.05
C GLN A 63 -7.10 2.78 27.60
N ARG A 64 -6.44 1.84 26.91
CA ARG A 64 -6.84 1.45 25.55
C ARG A 64 -8.26 0.92 25.49
N LEU A 65 -8.67 0.10 26.46
CA LEU A 65 -10.05 -0.38 26.52
C LEU A 65 -11.03 0.77 26.72
N SER A 66 -10.70 1.74 27.56
CA SER A 66 -11.54 2.93 27.78
C SER A 66 -11.63 3.81 26.53
N ASP A 67 -10.52 4.00 25.81
CA ASP A 67 -10.44 4.92 24.68
C ASP A 67 -11.00 4.31 23.39
N SER A 68 -10.66 3.05 23.07
CA SER A 68 -10.98 2.41 21.79
C SER A 68 -11.84 1.16 21.90
N GLY A 69 -12.10 0.65 23.11
CA GLY A 69 -12.85 -0.59 23.31
C GLY A 69 -12.12 -1.86 22.85
N SER A 70 -10.84 -1.77 22.48
CA SER A 70 -10.06 -2.88 21.93
C SER A 70 -8.74 -3.10 22.66
N PHE A 71 -8.41 -4.36 22.90
CA PHE A 71 -7.10 -4.77 23.42
C PHE A 71 -5.98 -4.60 22.38
N ILE A 72 -6.32 -4.65 21.09
CA ILE A 72 -5.39 -4.65 19.98
C ILE A 72 -5.13 -3.20 19.57
N VAL A 73 -3.85 -2.85 19.44
CA VAL A 73 -3.46 -1.58 18.83
C VAL A 73 -3.73 -1.68 17.35
N ASP A 74 -4.76 -0.99 16.86
CA ASP A 74 -4.92 -0.81 15.43
C ASP A 74 -3.76 0.05 14.91
N THR A 75 -2.77 -0.62 14.32
CA THR A 75 -1.61 0.06 13.75
C THR A 75 -1.97 0.70 12.40
N GLN A 76 -3.11 0.33 11.80
CA GLN A 76 -3.57 0.92 10.54
C GLN A 76 -4.14 2.33 10.74
N GLN A 77 -4.67 2.63 11.92
CA GLN A 77 -5.16 3.97 12.27
C GLN A 77 -4.05 4.95 12.71
N ARG A 78 -2.77 4.62 12.48
CA ARG A 78 -1.75 5.66 12.50
C ARG A 78 -1.93 6.47 11.22
N GLU A 79 -2.75 7.52 11.32
CA GLU A 79 -3.00 8.49 10.27
C GLU A 79 -1.72 8.71 9.48
N ARG A 80 -1.77 8.35 8.19
CA ARG A 80 -0.66 8.41 7.26
C ARG A 80 -0.32 9.89 7.12
N ARG A 81 0.55 10.35 8.02
CA ARG A 81 0.95 11.74 8.25
C ARG A 81 1.12 12.45 6.90
N VAL A 82 0.33 13.50 6.67
CA VAL A 82 0.41 14.42 5.52
C VAL A 82 -0.17 13.89 4.20
N ARG A 83 -1.46 13.57 4.18
CA ARG A 83 -2.26 13.62 2.96
C ARG A 83 -3.53 14.40 3.23
N THR A 84 -3.47 15.71 3.05
CA THR A 84 -4.67 16.54 3.00
C THR A 84 -5.40 16.23 1.69
N PRO A 85 -6.71 15.93 1.71
CA PRO A 85 -7.48 15.62 0.50
C PRO A 85 -7.35 16.70 -0.58
N SER A 86 -7.28 17.97 -0.16
CA SER A 86 -7.08 19.12 -1.05
C SER A 86 -5.75 19.06 -1.84
N ASN A 87 -4.67 18.55 -1.24
CA ASN A 87 -3.39 18.41 -1.92
C ASN A 87 -3.41 17.25 -2.91
N GLU A 88 -4.10 16.15 -2.58
CA GLU A 88 -4.26 15.02 -3.50
C GLU A 88 -5.08 15.43 -4.74
N GLU A 89 -6.21 16.10 -4.56
CA GLU A 89 -7.04 16.59 -5.66
C GLU A 89 -6.27 17.55 -6.58
N THR A 90 -5.51 18.49 -6.00
CA THR A 90 -4.68 19.44 -6.77
C THR A 90 -3.58 18.72 -7.55
N VAL A 91 -2.94 17.72 -6.94
CA VAL A 91 -1.92 16.90 -7.62
C VAL A 91 -2.54 16.11 -8.78
N LEU A 92 -3.71 15.50 -8.57
CA LEU A 92 -4.39 14.70 -9.58
C LEU A 92 -4.85 15.56 -10.77
N ASP A 93 -5.40 16.73 -10.51
CA ASP A 93 -5.81 17.69 -11.56
C ASP A 93 -4.61 18.15 -12.41
N MET A 94 -3.47 18.45 -11.79
CA MET A 94 -2.26 18.85 -12.51
C MET A 94 -1.67 17.72 -13.38
N VAL A 95 -1.65 16.49 -12.86
CA VAL A 95 -1.19 15.32 -13.61
C VAL A 95 -2.15 14.97 -14.75
N GLN A 96 -3.46 15.11 -14.54
CA GLN A 96 -4.46 14.87 -15.57
C GLN A 96 -4.38 15.91 -16.70
N LYS A 97 -4.18 17.19 -16.36
CA LYS A 97 -4.02 18.27 -17.35
C LYS A 97 -2.72 18.14 -18.15
N ASN A 98 -1.63 17.74 -17.51
CA ASN A 98 -0.32 17.64 -18.13
C ASN A 98 0.45 16.39 -17.66
N PRO A 99 0.19 15.21 -18.26
CA PRO A 99 0.73 13.95 -17.78
C PRO A 99 2.22 13.73 -18.10
N GLY A 100 2.84 14.65 -18.83
CA GLY A 100 4.30 14.71 -19.02
C GLY A 100 5.04 15.47 -17.90
N THR A 101 4.31 16.05 -16.95
CA THR A 101 4.94 16.78 -15.84
C THR A 101 5.66 15.82 -14.90
N SER A 102 6.91 16.15 -14.57
CA SER A 102 7.61 15.37 -13.55
C SER A 102 6.90 15.54 -12.21
N THR A 103 6.82 14.46 -11.45
CA THR A 103 6.30 14.49 -10.09
C THR A 103 7.00 15.58 -9.25
N ARG A 104 8.27 15.95 -9.55
CA ARG A 104 9.05 17.00 -8.87
C ARG A 104 8.55 18.40 -9.18
N ALA A 105 8.17 18.65 -10.43
CA ALA A 105 7.58 19.92 -10.85
C ALA A 105 6.23 20.14 -10.17
N VAL A 106 5.39 19.09 -10.10
CA VAL A 106 4.10 19.13 -9.39
C VAL A 106 4.32 19.40 -7.89
N ALA A 107 5.30 18.74 -7.28
CA ALA A 107 5.67 18.95 -5.88
C ALA A 107 6.09 20.40 -5.58
N SER A 108 6.92 21.00 -6.44
CA SER A 108 7.32 22.41 -6.33
C SER A 108 6.14 23.38 -6.47
N HIS A 109 5.17 23.05 -7.33
CA HIS A 109 4.00 23.90 -7.54
C HIS A 109 3.00 23.84 -6.37
N VAL A 110 2.81 22.66 -5.78
CA VAL A 110 1.88 22.44 -4.65
C VAL A 110 2.56 22.70 -3.30
N GLY A 111 3.89 22.83 -3.24
CA GLY A 111 4.64 23.08 -2.01
C GLY A 111 4.73 21.87 -1.09
N ILE A 112 4.67 20.65 -1.65
CA ILE A 112 4.72 19.39 -0.89
C ILE A 112 5.94 18.56 -1.25
N PHE A 113 6.28 17.59 -0.40
CA PHE A 113 7.38 16.69 -0.68
C PHE A 113 7.07 15.77 -1.88
N HIS A 114 8.04 15.61 -2.78
CA HIS A 114 7.92 14.85 -4.02
C HIS A 114 7.39 13.41 -3.86
N MET A 115 7.75 12.73 -2.77
CA MET A 115 7.27 11.37 -2.49
C MET A 115 5.77 11.32 -2.14
N THR A 116 5.20 12.42 -1.65
CA THR A 116 3.75 12.53 -1.42
C THR A 116 2.99 12.53 -2.75
N VAL A 117 3.50 13.28 -3.74
CA VAL A 117 2.97 13.28 -5.11
C VAL A 117 3.12 11.89 -5.75
N TRP A 118 4.31 11.27 -5.65
CA TRP A 118 4.54 9.91 -6.16
C TRP A 118 3.58 8.90 -5.53
N GLY A 119 3.44 8.94 -4.21
CA GLY A 119 2.52 8.07 -3.49
C GLY A 119 1.04 8.30 -3.84
N SER A 120 0.66 9.51 -4.25
CA SER A 120 -0.68 9.83 -4.73
C SER A 120 -0.90 9.25 -6.14
N CYS A 121 0.03 9.50 -7.07
CA CYS A 121 -0.01 8.95 -8.43
C CYS A 121 -0.02 7.41 -8.47
N VAL A 122 0.72 6.75 -7.57
CA VAL A 122 0.75 5.27 -7.49
C VAL A 122 -0.60 4.72 -7.03
N LEU A 123 -1.28 5.39 -6.10
CA LEU A 123 -2.58 4.94 -5.59
C LEU A 123 -3.71 5.14 -6.60
N THR A 124 -3.62 6.17 -7.44
CA THR A 124 -4.61 6.47 -8.49
C THR A 124 -4.24 5.92 -9.87
N ALA A 125 -3.15 5.13 -9.96
CA ALA A 125 -2.66 4.53 -11.21
C ALA A 125 -2.35 5.55 -12.34
N CYS A 126 -2.06 6.81 -12.01
CA CYS A 126 -1.62 7.83 -12.95
C CYS A 126 -0.08 7.92 -12.96
N THR A 127 0.61 6.79 -13.17
CA THR A 127 2.08 6.77 -13.17
C THR A 127 2.63 7.38 -14.46
N PRO A 128 3.59 8.34 -14.37
CA PRO A 128 4.21 8.96 -15.54
C PRO A 128 5.31 8.04 -16.07
N VAL A 129 4.92 6.87 -16.58
CA VAL A 129 5.76 6.07 -17.47
C VAL A 129 4.88 5.80 -18.67
N THR A 130 5.24 6.44 -19.79
CA THR A 130 4.68 6.28 -21.15
C THR A 130 3.45 7.10 -21.56
N THR A 131 3.37 8.39 -21.22
CA THR A 131 2.55 9.33 -22.00
C THR A 131 3.12 9.72 -23.37
N SER A 132 4.13 9.00 -23.87
CA SER A 132 4.53 9.01 -25.29
C SER A 132 3.72 8.02 -26.14
N VAL A 133 2.94 7.11 -25.52
CA VAL A 133 2.25 6.01 -26.20
C VAL A 133 0.77 6.36 -26.49
N CYS A 134 0.33 7.61 -26.37
CA CYS A 134 -1.07 7.96 -26.65
C CYS A 134 -1.30 8.82 -27.90
N SER A 135 -0.30 9.58 -28.37
CA SER A 135 -0.47 10.45 -29.56
C SER A 135 -0.20 9.71 -30.88
N HIS A 136 0.81 8.83 -30.92
CA HIS A 136 1.19 8.04 -32.11
C HIS A 136 0.17 6.96 -32.51
N TRP A 137 -0.61 6.43 -31.55
CA TRP A 137 -1.42 5.24 -31.76
C TRP A 137 -2.75 5.53 -32.45
N THR A 138 -3.14 6.78 -32.62
CA THR A 138 -4.39 7.12 -33.32
C THR A 138 -4.38 6.63 -34.77
N LYS A 139 -3.29 6.88 -35.51
CA LYS A 139 -3.16 6.40 -36.89
C LYS A 139 -3.01 4.88 -36.97
N THR A 140 -2.28 4.29 -36.05
CA THR A 140 -2.07 2.84 -35.98
C THR A 140 -3.35 2.08 -35.60
N ILE A 141 -4.13 2.60 -34.64
CA ILE A 141 -5.42 2.02 -34.25
C ILE A 141 -6.43 2.16 -35.38
N LEU A 142 -6.50 3.32 -36.06
CA LEU A 142 -7.37 3.48 -37.24
C LEU A 142 -7.02 2.49 -38.35
N LEU A 143 -5.72 2.29 -38.62
CA LEU A 143 -5.24 1.31 -39.59
C LEU A 143 -5.63 -0.13 -39.19
N LEU A 144 -5.46 -0.49 -37.91
CA LEU A 144 -5.80 -1.83 -37.41
C LEU A 144 -7.30 -2.10 -37.47
N VAL A 145 -8.14 -1.13 -37.08
CA VAL A 145 -9.59 -1.24 -37.16
C VAL A 145 -10.05 -1.41 -38.61
N TRP A 146 -9.53 -0.60 -39.53
CA TRP A 146 -9.81 -0.71 -40.96
C TRP A 146 -9.36 -2.07 -41.54
N TYR A 147 -8.16 -2.54 -41.17
CA TYR A 147 -7.62 -3.82 -41.63
C TYR A 147 -8.49 -5.00 -41.17
N LEU A 148 -8.95 -4.98 -39.92
CA LEU A 148 -9.87 -6.00 -39.38
C LEU A 148 -11.21 -5.97 -40.10
N GLU A 149 -11.73 -4.79 -40.44
CA GLU A 149 -12.97 -4.66 -41.19
C GLU A 149 -12.84 -5.21 -42.63
N MET A 150 -11.71 -4.98 -43.29
CA MET A 150 -11.43 -5.55 -44.61
C MET A 150 -11.28 -7.08 -44.58
N ARG A 151 -10.62 -7.63 -43.55
CA ARG A 151 -10.58 -9.08 -43.32
C ARG A 151 -11.97 -9.69 -43.07
N ALA A 152 -12.85 -8.96 -42.40
CA ALA A 152 -14.21 -9.41 -42.15
C ALA A 152 -15.07 -9.41 -43.43
N ARG A 153 -14.81 -8.48 -44.35
CA ARG A 153 -15.50 -8.41 -45.66
C ARG A 153 -14.95 -9.40 -46.68
N ASP A 154 -13.64 -9.63 -46.69
CA ASP A 154 -13.00 -10.63 -47.54
C ASP A 154 -11.93 -11.41 -46.75
N PRO A 155 -12.17 -12.70 -46.46
CA PRO A 155 -11.20 -13.54 -45.78
C PRO A 155 -9.87 -13.73 -46.53
N ARG A 156 -9.84 -13.49 -47.86
CA ARG A 156 -8.63 -13.60 -48.69
C ARG A 156 -7.79 -12.32 -48.74
N PHE A 157 -8.32 -11.22 -48.19
CA PHE A 157 -7.69 -9.91 -48.17
C PHE A 157 -6.22 -9.89 -47.72
N PRO A 158 -5.78 -10.64 -46.67
CA PRO A 158 -4.38 -10.64 -46.25
C PRO A 158 -3.39 -11.06 -47.34
N GLY A 159 -3.83 -11.86 -48.32
CA GLY A 159 -3.00 -12.27 -49.45
C GLY A 159 -2.87 -11.22 -50.56
N ALA A 160 -3.73 -10.19 -50.56
CA ALA A 160 -3.69 -9.07 -51.49
C ALA A 160 -2.92 -7.85 -50.96
N VAL A 161 -2.56 -7.84 -49.67
CA VAL A 161 -1.80 -6.76 -49.04
C VAL A 161 -0.30 -7.02 -49.23
N LEU A 162 0.32 -6.28 -50.16
CA LEU A 162 1.76 -6.29 -50.34
C LEU A 162 2.42 -5.32 -49.36
N PHE A 163 3.16 -5.87 -48.39
CA PHE A 163 4.01 -5.06 -47.52
C PHE A 163 5.34 -4.79 -48.23
N THR A 164 5.57 -3.56 -48.66
CA THR A 164 6.86 -3.12 -49.20
C THR A 164 7.60 -2.33 -48.13
N ASP A 165 8.42 -3.01 -47.34
CA ASP A 165 9.36 -2.32 -46.47
C ASP A 165 10.54 -1.83 -47.32
N LEU A 166 10.68 -0.51 -47.44
CA LEU A 166 11.77 0.10 -48.18
C LEU A 166 13.04 -0.01 -47.32
N HIS A 167 13.72 -1.15 -47.39
CA HIS A 167 15.00 -1.34 -46.72
C HIS A 167 16.06 -0.51 -47.47
N PRO A 168 16.72 0.47 -46.82
CA PRO A 168 17.81 1.19 -47.47
C PRO A 168 19.01 0.25 -47.56
N GLY A 169 19.14 -0.43 -48.70
CA GLY A 169 20.27 -1.30 -49.06
C GLY A 169 20.01 -2.79 -48.79
N GLY A 170 20.03 -3.57 -49.87
CA GLY A 170 20.12 -5.03 -49.81
C GLY A 170 19.41 -5.73 -50.95
N ASN A 171 20.16 -6.09 -52.00
CA ASN A 171 19.74 -7.05 -53.02
C ASN A 171 19.35 -8.37 -52.33
N VAL A 172 18.08 -8.77 -52.42
CA VAL A 172 17.65 -10.12 -52.04
C VAL A 172 17.13 -10.79 -53.30
N GLN A 173 17.95 -11.67 -53.88
CA GLN A 173 17.49 -12.57 -54.94
C GLN A 173 16.54 -13.59 -54.33
N PHE A 174 15.30 -13.60 -54.81
CA PHE A 174 14.40 -14.72 -54.61
C PHE A 174 14.65 -15.71 -55.76
N THR A 175 15.16 -16.89 -55.42
CA THR A 175 15.17 -18.07 -56.31
C THR A 175 13.77 -18.59 -56.55
#